data_AF-A0A3C0Y9F5-F1
#
_entry.id   AF-A0A3C0Y9F5-F1
#
_cell.length_a   1.000
_cell.length_b   1.000
_cell.length_c   1.000
_cell.angle_alpha   90.00
_cell.angle_beta   90.00
_cell.angle_gamma   90.00
#
_symmetry.space_group_name_H-M   'P 1'
#
loop_
_entity.id
_entity.type
_entity.pdbx_description
1 polymer ?
#
loop_
_entity_poly.entity_id
_entity_poly.type
_entity_poly.pdbx_seq_one_letter_code
_entity_poly.pdbx_strand_id
1 'polypeptide(L)'
;MAAQAALNLAARIPGIVGSYRADVTWLERNFIPNLDDLAGLLKHPIVLDIDDAIWLYSPFGESIIKRLVRRADMVFAGNSFIADWCSNYCKAVQIIPTAIDCDRFKPRMEARSRTAPFVVGWTGTSGNFRFLKMIEPALAKFLAANSDARLLVVADQKPCLASLPQSQLVFKPWQAETEHLVLHEMDVGVMPIDDSDISRGKCSFKMLQYMAAGLPVIVSPYGMNQQVLAEGKIGFRAVTIDDWFDALNLCLICRKDLPIMGSRGRNAVIVKYSVEVVAKSIVNGFGKVC
;
A
#
# COMPACT_ATOMS: atom_id res chain seq x y z
N MET A 1 -20.71 22.55 9.86
CA MET A 1 -20.96 21.42 8.95
C MET A 1 -21.54 21.84 7.61
N ALA A 2 -22.66 22.58 7.56
CA ALA A 2 -23.28 22.99 6.30
C ALA A 2 -22.36 23.81 5.37
N ALA A 3 -21.58 24.75 5.90
CA ALA A 3 -20.64 25.54 5.10
C ALA A 3 -19.53 24.69 4.45
N GLN A 4 -18.97 23.72 5.18
CA GLN A 4 -17.96 22.81 4.63
C GLN A 4 -18.53 21.89 3.56
N ALA A 5 -19.76 21.40 3.75
CA ALA A 5 -20.45 20.58 2.76
C ALA A 5 -20.75 21.37 1.48
N ALA A 6 -21.17 22.64 1.61
CA ALA A 6 -21.38 23.54 0.48
C ALA A 6 -20.08 23.85 -0.27
N LEU A 7 -18.98 24.09 0.45
CA LEU A 7 -17.65 24.27 -0.16
C LEU A 7 -17.19 23.02 -0.91
N ASN A 8 -17.34 21.84 -0.30
CA ASN A 8 -17.02 20.58 -0.95
C ASN A 8 -17.87 20.36 -2.21
N LEU A 9 -19.17 20.67 -2.17
CA LEU A 9 -20.04 20.58 -3.33
C LEU A 9 -19.64 21.57 -4.43
N ALA A 10 -19.38 22.82 -4.07
CA ALA A 10 -18.92 23.84 -5.01
C ALA A 10 -17.63 23.41 -5.71
N ALA A 11 -16.70 22.79 -4.98
CA ALA A 11 -15.47 22.24 -5.54
C ALA A 11 -15.70 21.06 -6.52
N ARG A 12 -16.85 20.37 -6.43
CA ARG A 12 -17.22 19.28 -7.36
C ARG A 12 -18.00 19.76 -8.58
N ILE A 13 -18.59 20.96 -8.58
CA ILE A 13 -19.39 21.49 -9.71
C ILE A 13 -18.66 21.37 -11.06
N PRO A 14 -17.38 21.75 -11.20
CA PRO A 14 -16.67 21.60 -12.48
C PRO A 14 -16.58 20.15 -12.95
N GLY A 15 -16.37 19.19 -12.04
CA GLY A 15 -16.36 17.76 -12.35
C GLY A 15 -17.73 17.23 -12.73
N ILE A 16 -18.80 17.67 -12.05
CA ILE A 16 -20.18 17.34 -12.39
C ILE A 16 -20.51 17.83 -13.81
N VAL A 17 -20.27 19.12 -14.10
CA VAL A 17 -20.53 19.69 -15.43
C VAL A 17 -19.65 19.03 -16.50
N GLY A 18 -18.38 18.77 -16.19
CA GLY A 18 -17.46 18.06 -17.07
C GLY A 18 -17.92 16.64 -17.41
N SER A 19 -18.57 15.94 -16.48
CA SER A 19 -19.05 14.56 -16.69
C SER A 19 -19.99 14.44 -17.90
N TYR A 20 -20.84 15.43 -18.16
CA TYR A 20 -21.78 15.41 -19.30
C TYR A 20 -21.12 15.59 -20.67
N ARG A 21 -19.82 15.92 -20.69
CA ARG A 21 -19.01 16.01 -21.93
C ARG A 21 -18.07 14.84 -22.12
N ALA A 22 -17.98 13.94 -21.14
CA ALA A 22 -17.10 12.78 -21.17
C ALA A 22 -17.88 11.53 -21.56
N ASP A 23 -17.19 10.53 -22.11
CA ASP A 23 -17.78 9.21 -22.36
C ASP A 23 -18.02 8.45 -21.05
N VAL A 24 -17.10 8.58 -20.07
CA VAL A 24 -17.16 7.92 -18.76
C VAL A 24 -16.85 8.91 -17.64
N THR A 25 -17.55 8.78 -16.52
CA THR A 25 -17.20 9.48 -15.28
C THR A 25 -16.41 8.57 -14.35
N TRP A 26 -15.14 8.89 -14.10
CA TRP A 26 -14.31 8.17 -13.14
C TRP A 26 -14.33 8.88 -11.77
N LEU A 27 -14.86 8.20 -10.75
CA LEU A 27 -15.00 8.72 -9.40
C LEU A 27 -14.06 7.98 -8.44
N GLU A 28 -13.12 8.70 -7.83
CA GLU A 28 -12.21 8.15 -6.81
C GLU A 28 -12.85 8.23 -5.41
N ARG A 29 -12.92 7.09 -4.70
CA ARG A 29 -13.40 6.94 -3.31
C ARG A 29 -14.81 7.47 -3.09
N ASN A 30 -14.93 8.68 -2.54
CA ASN A 30 -16.18 9.30 -2.13
C ASN A 30 -16.42 10.56 -2.94
N PHE A 31 -17.68 10.83 -3.28
CA PHE A 31 -18.05 12.04 -3.98
C PHE A 31 -17.92 13.26 -3.05
N ILE A 32 -18.71 13.25 -1.97
CA ILE A 32 -18.67 14.23 -0.89
C ILE A 32 -19.08 13.45 0.37
N PRO A 33 -18.20 13.32 1.38
CA PRO A 33 -18.53 12.59 2.59
C PRO A 33 -19.87 13.04 3.19
N ASN A 34 -20.79 12.09 3.37
CA ASN A 34 -22.17 12.26 3.86
C ASN A 34 -23.18 12.87 2.86
N LEU A 35 -22.75 13.24 1.65
CA LEU A 35 -23.60 13.72 0.55
C LEU A 35 -23.35 12.91 -0.74
N ASP A 36 -22.91 11.66 -0.59
CA ASP A 36 -22.59 10.78 -1.71
C ASP A 36 -23.79 10.43 -2.61
N ASP A 37 -25.03 10.65 -2.14
CA ASP A 37 -26.22 10.57 -2.99
C ASP A 37 -26.23 11.62 -4.12
N LEU A 38 -25.49 12.72 -3.96
CA LEU A 38 -25.28 13.71 -5.01
C LEU A 38 -24.38 13.19 -6.14
N ALA A 39 -23.76 12.01 -6.00
CA ALA A 39 -23.14 11.32 -7.12
C ALA A 39 -24.15 10.99 -8.24
N GLY A 40 -25.46 11.00 -7.94
CA GLY A 40 -26.51 10.93 -8.97
C GLY A 40 -26.56 12.13 -9.92
N LEU A 41 -25.81 13.20 -9.64
CA LEU A 41 -25.67 14.33 -10.56
C LEU A 41 -24.67 14.03 -11.69
N LEU A 42 -23.85 12.99 -11.55
CA LEU A 42 -22.83 12.60 -12.53
C LEU A 42 -23.45 11.88 -13.73
N LYS A 43 -22.88 12.11 -14.92
CA LYS A 43 -23.28 11.41 -16.15
C LYS A 43 -22.81 9.95 -16.13
N HIS A 44 -23.71 9.02 -16.41
CA HIS A 44 -23.39 7.61 -16.65
C HIS A 44 -22.71 7.40 -18.02
N PRO A 45 -21.87 6.36 -18.19
CA PRO A 45 -21.45 5.40 -17.17
C PRO A 45 -20.51 5.99 -16.10
N ILE A 46 -20.68 5.54 -14.86
CA ILE A 46 -19.85 5.87 -13.69
C ILE A 46 -18.96 4.67 -13.36
N VAL A 47 -17.65 4.90 -13.36
CA VAL A 47 -16.65 3.96 -12.83
C VAL A 47 -16.19 4.45 -11.47
N LEU A 48 -16.46 3.67 -10.44
CA LEU A 48 -16.07 3.97 -9.06
C LEU A 48 -14.76 3.26 -8.71
N ASP A 49 -13.79 3.98 -8.18
CA ASP A 49 -12.47 3.45 -7.81
C ASP A 49 -12.28 3.45 -6.29
N ILE A 50 -12.05 2.26 -5.72
CA ILE A 50 -11.93 2.02 -4.29
C ILE A 50 -10.61 1.30 -4.01
N ASP A 51 -9.69 1.98 -3.33
CA ASP A 51 -8.31 1.54 -3.07
C ASP A 51 -8.04 1.11 -1.62
N ASP A 52 -9.04 1.22 -0.74
CA ASP A 52 -8.99 0.82 0.67
C ASP A 52 -10.39 0.37 1.12
N ALA A 53 -10.48 -0.30 2.28
CA ALA A 53 -11.76 -0.64 2.92
C ALA A 53 -12.46 0.59 3.55
N ILE A 54 -12.67 1.65 2.76
CA ILE A 54 -13.16 2.97 3.18
C ILE A 54 -14.54 2.92 3.85
N TRP A 55 -15.32 1.85 3.62
CA TRP A 55 -16.60 1.65 4.29
C TRP A 55 -16.47 1.33 5.78
N LEU A 56 -15.29 0.93 6.25
CA LEU A 56 -15.00 0.63 7.65
C LEU A 56 -14.46 1.83 8.43
N TYR A 57 -14.24 2.99 7.79
CA TYR A 57 -13.57 4.12 8.41
C TYR A 57 -14.48 4.97 9.30
N SER A 58 -15.80 4.77 9.22
CA SER A 58 -16.76 5.47 10.06
C SER A 58 -18.02 4.61 10.30
N PRO A 59 -18.80 4.87 11.36
CA PRO A 59 -20.02 4.11 11.67
C PRO A 59 -21.07 4.09 10.55
N PHE A 60 -21.08 5.12 9.70
CA PHE A 60 -22.00 5.23 8.56
C PHE A 60 -21.35 4.90 7.22
N GLY A 61 -20.07 4.51 7.23
CA GLY A 61 -19.27 4.25 6.04
C GLY A 61 -19.93 3.19 5.15
N GLU A 62 -20.35 2.06 5.71
CA GLU A 62 -21.01 0.99 4.95
C GLU A 62 -22.22 1.49 4.17
N SER A 63 -23.14 2.20 4.82
CA SER A 63 -24.35 2.74 4.16
C SER A 63 -23.99 3.75 3.06
N ILE A 64 -22.97 4.58 3.29
CA ILE A 64 -22.51 5.60 2.33
C ILE A 64 -21.89 4.93 1.10
N ILE A 65 -20.87 4.10 1.30
CA ILE A 65 -20.12 3.47 0.20
C ILE A 65 -21.00 2.50 -0.57
N LYS A 66 -21.85 1.73 0.10
CA LYS A 66 -22.81 0.82 -0.55
C LYS A 66 -23.74 1.54 -1.52
N ARG A 67 -24.19 2.75 -1.19
CA ARG A 67 -25.02 3.57 -2.10
C ARG A 67 -24.24 3.98 -3.34
N LEU A 68 -22.97 4.37 -3.19
CA LEU A 68 -22.11 4.68 -4.33
C LEU A 68 -21.88 3.45 -5.23
N VAL A 69 -21.53 2.32 -4.62
CA VAL A 69 -21.28 1.06 -5.35
C VAL A 69 -22.51 0.63 -6.16
N ARG A 70 -23.71 0.77 -5.58
CA ARG A 70 -24.97 0.46 -6.29
C ARG A 70 -25.27 1.39 -7.47
N ARG A 71 -24.72 2.60 -7.47
CA ARG A 71 -24.90 3.58 -8.55
C ARG A 71 -23.84 3.44 -9.64
N ALA A 72 -22.72 2.79 -9.35
CA ALA A 72 -21.65 2.61 -10.30
C ALA A 72 -22.03 1.56 -11.36
N ASP A 73 -21.72 1.85 -12.62
CA ASP A 73 -21.82 0.90 -13.72
C ASP A 73 -20.67 -0.10 -13.69
N MET A 74 -19.53 0.30 -13.12
CA MET A 74 -18.40 -0.57 -12.81
C MET A 74 -17.65 -0.08 -11.57
N VAL A 75 -17.07 -1.02 -10.82
CA VAL A 75 -16.14 -0.72 -9.73
C VAL A 75 -14.73 -1.20 -10.08
N PHE A 76 -13.75 -0.31 -9.98
CA PHE A 76 -12.34 -0.66 -9.85
C PHE A 76 -12.04 -0.88 -8.37
N ALA A 77 -11.67 -2.12 -8.04
CA ALA A 77 -11.35 -2.52 -6.67
C ALA A 77 -9.84 -2.75 -6.53
N GLY A 78 -9.22 -2.12 -5.53
CA GLY A 78 -7.77 -2.19 -5.31
C GLY A 78 -7.21 -3.59 -5.07
N ASN A 79 -8.02 -4.50 -4.55
CA ASN A 79 -7.66 -5.89 -4.28
C ASN A 79 -8.90 -6.79 -4.24
N SER A 80 -8.71 -8.10 -4.05
CA SER A 80 -9.81 -9.06 -4.02
C SER A 80 -10.76 -8.85 -2.83
N PHE A 81 -10.26 -8.45 -1.66
CA PHE A 81 -11.10 -8.21 -0.48
C PHE A 81 -12.12 -7.10 -0.74
N ILE A 82 -11.68 -6.01 -1.39
CA ILE A 82 -12.55 -4.92 -1.83
C ILE A 82 -13.50 -5.42 -2.93
N ALA A 83 -12.99 -6.19 -3.89
CA ALA A 83 -13.81 -6.69 -5.00
C ALA A 83 -14.94 -7.60 -4.52
N ASP A 84 -14.65 -8.51 -3.59
CA ASP A 84 -15.61 -9.43 -3.00
C ASP A 84 -16.73 -8.66 -2.29
N TRP A 85 -16.38 -7.63 -1.51
CA TRP A 85 -17.38 -6.78 -0.87
C TRP A 85 -18.23 -6.01 -1.89
N CYS A 86 -17.60 -5.38 -2.89
CA CYS A 86 -18.29 -4.59 -3.93
C CYS A 86 -19.21 -5.46 -4.81
N SER A 87 -18.85 -6.72 -5.07
CA SER A 87 -19.61 -7.64 -5.92
C SER A 87 -20.99 -7.98 -5.36
N ASN A 88 -21.24 -7.73 -4.08
CA ASN A 88 -22.57 -7.84 -3.47
C ASN A 88 -23.54 -6.74 -3.94
N TYR A 89 -23.03 -5.66 -4.53
CA TYR A 89 -23.77 -4.42 -4.76
C TYR A 89 -23.62 -3.86 -6.19
N CYS A 90 -22.56 -4.22 -6.91
CA CYS A 90 -22.34 -3.88 -8.32
C CYS A 90 -22.06 -5.16 -9.11
N LYS A 91 -22.66 -5.28 -10.30
CA LYS A 91 -22.51 -6.46 -11.16
C LYS A 91 -21.17 -6.51 -11.90
N ALA A 92 -20.56 -5.35 -12.16
CA ALA A 92 -19.30 -5.25 -12.87
C ALA A 92 -18.22 -4.75 -11.92
N VAL A 93 -17.37 -5.66 -11.46
CA VAL A 93 -16.23 -5.34 -10.60
C VAL A 93 -14.96 -5.85 -11.25
N GLN A 94 -13.95 -4.99 -11.35
CA GLN A 94 -12.65 -5.33 -11.88
C GLN A 94 -11.58 -5.00 -10.84
N ILE A 95 -10.68 -5.93 -10.58
CA ILE A 95 -9.54 -5.67 -9.70
C ILE A 95 -8.51 -4.83 -10.46
N ILE A 96 -8.20 -3.65 -9.93
CA ILE A 96 -7.16 -2.75 -10.41
C ILE A 96 -6.18 -2.53 -9.25
N PRO A 97 -5.04 -3.24 -9.20
CA PRO A 97 -4.10 -3.10 -8.09
C PRO A 97 -3.40 -1.74 -8.13
N THR A 98 -2.77 -1.37 -7.01
CA THR A 98 -1.94 -0.16 -6.96
C THR A 98 -0.81 -0.22 -7.99
N ALA A 99 -0.71 0.85 -8.78
CA ALA A 99 0.37 1.03 -9.75
C ALA A 99 1.66 1.51 -9.10
N ILE A 100 2.80 1.00 -9.56
CA ILE A 100 4.14 1.41 -9.15
C ILE A 100 4.89 1.99 -10.34
N ASP A 101 5.32 3.25 -10.19
CA ASP A 101 6.28 3.87 -11.08
C ASP A 101 7.64 3.18 -10.92
N CYS A 102 7.91 2.26 -11.84
CA CYS A 102 9.11 1.44 -11.84
C CYS A 102 10.37 2.21 -12.26
N ASP A 103 10.23 3.37 -12.90
CA ASP A 103 11.36 4.22 -13.28
C ASP A 103 11.84 5.06 -12.11
N ARG A 104 10.90 5.49 -11.26
CA ARG A 104 11.17 6.18 -9.99
C ARG A 104 11.63 5.23 -8.90
N PHE A 105 10.86 4.16 -8.62
CA PHE A 105 11.25 3.14 -7.64
C PHE A 105 12.01 2.04 -8.35
N LYS A 106 13.34 2.13 -8.37
CA LYS A 106 14.21 1.16 -9.04
C LYS A 106 15.35 0.69 -8.14
N PRO A 107 15.96 -0.47 -8.43
CA PRO A 107 17.11 -0.95 -7.68
C PRO A 107 18.25 0.07 -7.67
N ARG A 108 18.99 0.09 -6.56
CA ARG A 108 20.29 0.79 -6.51
C ARG A 108 21.23 0.21 -7.55
N MET A 109 22.07 1.06 -8.14
CA MET A 109 23.04 0.63 -9.16
C MET A 109 24.15 -0.23 -8.57
N GLU A 110 24.61 0.10 -7.36
CA GLU A 110 25.70 -0.59 -6.69
C GLU A 110 25.22 -1.40 -5.49
N ALA A 111 25.79 -2.58 -5.30
CA ALA A 111 25.53 -3.37 -4.10
C ALA A 111 26.14 -2.68 -2.87
N ARG A 112 25.41 -2.68 -1.75
CA ARG A 112 25.97 -2.21 -0.48
C ARG A 112 27.11 -3.13 -0.04
N SER A 113 28.16 -2.55 0.54
CA SER A 113 29.26 -3.33 1.11
C SER A 113 28.72 -4.35 2.12
N ARG A 114 29.28 -5.56 2.09
CA ARG A 114 28.96 -6.61 3.08
C ARG A 114 29.35 -6.21 4.51
N THR A 115 30.33 -5.32 4.65
CA THR A 115 30.77 -4.77 5.94
C THR A 115 29.93 -3.56 6.39
N ALA A 116 29.03 -3.05 5.54
CA ALA A 116 28.13 -1.99 5.95
C ALA A 116 27.07 -2.52 6.93
N PRO A 117 26.59 -1.68 7.87
CA PRO A 117 25.48 -2.00 8.76
C PRO A 117 24.31 -2.68 8.03
N PHE A 118 23.73 -3.71 8.63
CA PHE A 118 22.52 -4.34 8.10
C PHE A 118 21.31 -3.49 8.45
N VAL A 119 20.57 -3.03 7.45
CA VAL A 119 19.49 -2.04 7.63
C VAL A 119 18.13 -2.67 7.36
N VAL A 120 17.33 -2.76 8.41
CA VAL A 120 15.91 -3.09 8.35
C VAL A 120 15.14 -1.79 8.10
N GLY A 121 14.34 -1.72 7.04
CA GLY A 121 13.65 -0.51 6.66
C GLY A 121 12.14 -0.58 6.86
N TRP A 122 11.55 0.49 7.40
CA TRP A 122 10.11 0.70 7.41
C TRP A 122 9.80 2.11 6.91
N THR A 123 8.84 2.24 5.99
CA THR A 123 8.25 3.52 5.61
C THR A 123 6.74 3.50 5.78
N GLY A 124 6.19 4.63 6.21
CA GLY A 124 4.76 4.81 6.42
C GLY A 124 4.47 6.11 7.13
N THR A 125 3.19 6.38 7.36
CA THR A 125 2.76 7.54 8.17
C THR A 125 2.67 7.18 9.65
N SER A 126 2.74 8.19 10.51
CA SER A 126 2.66 8.09 11.97
C SER A 126 1.38 7.39 12.45
N GLY A 127 0.27 7.54 11.70
CA GLY A 127 -0.97 6.80 11.93
C GLY A 127 -0.83 5.27 11.83
N ASN A 128 0.25 4.77 11.20
CA ASN A 128 0.55 3.35 11.06
C ASN A 128 1.61 2.85 12.04
N PHE A 129 2.10 3.68 12.98
CA PHE A 129 3.06 3.22 14.01
C PHE A 129 2.54 2.10 14.89
N ARG A 130 1.22 1.95 15.03
CA ARG A 130 0.62 0.80 15.71
C ARG A 130 1.12 -0.53 15.14
N PHE A 131 1.31 -0.63 13.83
CA PHE A 131 1.82 -1.85 13.19
C PHE A 131 3.31 -2.06 13.44
N LEU A 132 4.10 -0.99 13.43
CA LEU A 132 5.52 -1.08 13.75
C LEU A 132 5.74 -1.47 15.22
N LYS A 133 4.90 -0.96 16.13
CA LYS A 133 4.89 -1.32 17.56
C LYS A 133 4.53 -2.79 17.80
N MET A 134 3.65 -3.38 16.98
CA MET A 134 3.32 -4.82 17.09
C MET A 134 4.56 -5.71 16.96
N ILE A 135 5.54 -5.30 16.15
CA ILE A 135 6.77 -6.07 15.91
C ILE A 135 7.97 -5.52 16.69
N GLU A 136 7.77 -4.50 17.53
CA GLU A 136 8.83 -3.89 18.33
C GLU A 136 9.59 -4.90 19.20
N PRO A 137 8.96 -5.89 19.86
CA PRO A 137 9.70 -6.90 20.63
C PRO A 137 10.67 -7.72 19.77
N ALA A 138 10.28 -8.09 18.54
CA ALA A 138 11.13 -8.82 17.61
C ALA A 138 12.31 -7.98 17.14
N LEU A 139 12.04 -6.71 16.80
CA LEU A 139 13.06 -5.73 16.42
C LEU A 139 14.04 -5.47 17.57
N ALA A 140 13.56 -5.32 18.80
CA ALA A 140 14.38 -5.11 19.99
C ALA A 140 15.35 -6.28 20.19
N LYS A 141 14.82 -7.52 20.15
CA LYS A 141 15.60 -8.75 20.27
C LYS A 141 16.65 -8.87 19.17
N PHE A 142 16.27 -8.60 17.93
CA PHE A 142 17.17 -8.65 16.77
C PHE A 142 18.29 -7.60 16.86
N LEU A 143 17.96 -6.34 17.16
CA LEU A 143 18.93 -5.26 17.24
C LEU A 143 19.90 -5.45 18.42
N ALA A 144 19.40 -5.87 19.58
CA ALA A 144 20.25 -6.15 20.75
C ALA A 144 21.25 -7.29 20.51
N ALA A 145 20.87 -8.30 19.73
CA ALA A 145 21.75 -9.41 19.36
C ALA A 145 22.77 -9.03 18.26
N ASN A 146 22.56 -7.93 17.54
CA ASN A 146 23.35 -7.55 16.36
C ASN A 146 23.70 -6.06 16.40
N SER A 147 24.80 -5.69 17.06
CA SER A 147 25.20 -4.29 17.30
C SER A 147 25.36 -3.43 16.04
N ASP A 148 25.68 -4.05 14.90
CA ASP A 148 25.85 -3.37 13.61
C ASP A 148 24.55 -3.26 12.82
N ALA A 149 23.47 -3.90 13.27
CA ALA A 149 22.17 -3.74 12.63
C ALA A 149 21.56 -2.37 12.97
N ARG A 150 20.73 -1.85 12.05
CA ARG A 150 19.99 -0.60 12.19
C ARG A 150 18.54 -0.79 11.78
N LEU A 151 17.64 -0.09 12.46
CA LEU A 151 16.27 0.11 12.01
C LEU A 151 16.16 1.52 11.41
N LEU A 152 15.88 1.60 10.11
CA LEU A 152 15.60 2.84 9.40
C LEU A 152 14.09 3.05 9.32
N VAL A 153 13.59 4.11 9.96
CA VAL A 153 12.18 4.52 9.91
C VAL A 153 12.06 5.80 9.09
N VAL A 154 11.23 5.75 8.04
CA VAL A 154 10.92 6.89 7.17
C VAL A 154 9.45 7.28 7.31
N ALA A 155 9.18 8.42 7.95
CA ALA A 155 7.81 8.84 8.29
C ALA A 155 7.66 10.36 8.46
N ASP A 156 6.43 10.84 8.60
CA ASP A 156 6.09 12.24 8.92
C ASP A 156 6.46 12.65 10.36
N GLN A 157 6.58 11.68 11.26
CA GLN A 157 6.99 11.91 12.66
C GLN A 157 8.01 10.86 13.11
N LYS A 158 8.80 11.16 14.13
CA LYS A 158 9.69 10.16 14.73
C LYS A 158 8.87 9.19 15.59
N PRO A 159 9.00 7.86 15.44
CA PRO A 159 8.27 6.93 16.29
C PRO A 159 8.86 6.90 17.71
N CYS A 160 8.01 6.54 18.68
CA CYS A 160 8.45 6.16 20.03
C CYS A 160 8.44 4.62 20.11
N LEU A 161 9.63 4.02 20.08
CA LEU A 161 9.88 2.58 20.18
C LEU A 161 10.86 2.36 21.35
N ALA A 162 10.31 2.38 22.56
CA ALA A 162 11.08 2.46 23.80
C ALA A 162 11.89 1.18 24.11
N SER A 163 11.48 0.03 23.58
CA SER A 163 12.17 -1.24 23.80
C SER A 163 13.42 -1.40 22.90
N LEU A 164 13.60 -0.55 21.90
CA LEU A 164 14.77 -0.63 21.00
C LEU A 164 16.02 0.02 21.60
N PRO A 165 17.22 -0.49 21.30
CA PRO A 165 18.45 0.25 21.48
C PRO A 165 18.43 1.54 20.64
N GLN A 166 18.27 2.70 21.27
CA GLN A 166 18.04 3.97 20.56
C GLN A 166 19.20 4.38 19.64
N SER A 167 20.42 3.89 19.91
CA SER A 167 21.60 4.09 19.04
C SER A 167 21.50 3.36 17.70
N GLN A 168 20.62 2.35 17.58
CA GLN A 168 20.40 1.59 16.35
C GLN A 168 19.16 2.06 15.57
N LEU A 169 18.38 2.98 16.12
CA LEU A 169 17.23 3.59 15.44
C LEU A 169 17.68 4.81 14.63
N VAL A 170 17.53 4.70 13.30
CA VAL A 170 17.74 5.79 12.36
C VAL A 170 16.37 6.30 11.92
N PHE A 171 16.12 7.60 12.10
CA PHE A 171 14.88 8.23 11.63
C PHE A 171 15.19 9.23 10.51
N LYS A 172 14.39 9.17 9.44
CA LYS A 172 14.40 10.17 8.37
C LYS A 172 12.98 10.70 8.13
N PRO A 173 12.77 12.03 8.10
CA PRO A 173 11.50 12.59 7.67
C PRO A 173 11.17 12.13 6.25
N TRP A 174 9.92 11.74 6.00
CA TRP A 174 9.47 11.40 4.66
C TRP A 174 9.40 12.67 3.78
N GLN A 175 9.91 12.55 2.55
CA GLN A 175 9.82 13.58 1.52
C GLN A 175 9.49 12.88 0.20
N ALA A 176 8.53 13.42 -0.56
CA ALA A 176 8.09 12.82 -1.82
C ALA A 176 9.27 12.70 -2.80
N GLU A 177 10.10 13.73 -2.88
CA GLU A 177 11.21 13.83 -3.83
C GLU A 177 12.27 12.75 -3.58
N THR A 178 12.50 12.34 -2.32
CA THR A 178 13.58 11.42 -1.95
C THR A 178 13.11 10.05 -1.46
N GLU A 179 11.79 9.78 -1.40
CA GLU A 179 11.26 8.54 -0.83
C GLU A 179 11.75 7.27 -1.54
N HIS A 180 12.10 7.37 -2.82
CA HIS A 180 12.62 6.26 -3.60
C HIS A 180 14.12 6.01 -3.32
N LEU A 181 14.88 7.07 -3.02
CA LEU A 181 16.32 6.99 -2.74
C LEU A 181 16.60 6.39 -1.36
N VAL A 182 15.79 6.73 -0.35
CA VAL A 182 15.97 6.20 1.01
C VAL A 182 15.81 4.68 1.07
N LEU A 183 15.07 4.07 0.12
CA LEU A 183 14.98 2.61 0.02
C LEU A 183 16.33 1.97 -0.32
N HIS A 184 17.24 2.68 -1.01
CA HIS A 184 18.56 2.15 -1.36
C HIS A 184 19.45 1.89 -0.15
N GLU A 185 19.14 2.53 0.98
CA GLU A 185 19.83 2.36 2.26
C GLU A 185 19.42 1.06 2.97
N MET A 186 18.33 0.42 2.56
CA MET A 186 17.78 -0.77 3.21
C MET A 186 18.45 -2.04 2.66
N ASP A 187 18.53 -3.07 3.50
CA ASP A 187 18.81 -4.45 3.07
C ASP A 187 17.51 -5.26 2.95
N VAL A 188 16.50 -4.96 3.80
CA VAL A 188 15.19 -5.60 3.80
C VAL A 188 14.11 -4.61 4.21
N GLY A 189 12.97 -4.62 3.52
CA GLY A 189 11.80 -3.83 3.87
C GLY A 189 10.83 -4.61 4.75
N VAL A 190 10.31 -4.01 5.82
CA VAL A 190 9.27 -4.61 6.66
C VAL A 190 7.94 -3.89 6.49
N MET A 191 6.86 -4.66 6.43
CA MET A 191 5.48 -4.13 6.36
C MET A 191 4.55 -4.97 7.25
N PRO A 192 4.60 -4.75 8.57
CA PRO A 192 3.63 -5.35 9.48
C PRO A 192 2.25 -4.72 9.26
N ILE A 193 1.22 -5.55 9.36
CA ILE A 193 -0.20 -5.18 9.50
C ILE A 193 -0.90 -6.18 10.44
N ASP A 194 -2.04 -5.80 11.00
CA ASP A 194 -2.90 -6.70 11.80
C ASP A 194 -3.86 -7.51 10.92
N ASP A 195 -4.47 -8.54 11.51
CA ASP A 195 -5.52 -9.33 10.84
C ASP A 195 -6.90 -8.71 11.06
N SER A 196 -7.06 -7.47 10.61
CA SER A 196 -8.36 -6.78 10.62
C SER A 196 -8.89 -6.62 9.20
N ASP A 197 -10.20 -6.50 9.05
CA ASP A 197 -10.83 -6.23 7.75
C ASP A 197 -10.32 -4.91 7.12
N ILE A 198 -10.02 -3.91 7.95
CA ILE A 198 -9.36 -2.66 7.50
C ILE A 198 -8.00 -2.97 6.86
N SER A 199 -7.18 -3.81 7.49
CA SER A 199 -5.86 -4.17 6.97
C SER A 199 -5.93 -5.13 5.78
N ARG A 200 -6.91 -6.03 5.74
CA ARG A 200 -7.17 -6.91 4.58
C ARG A 200 -7.57 -6.12 3.34
N GLY A 201 -8.22 -4.96 3.54
CA GLY A 201 -8.53 -4.00 2.49
C GLY A 201 -7.35 -3.19 1.97
N LYS A 202 -6.16 -3.26 2.58
CA LYS A 202 -4.97 -2.51 2.10
C LYS A 202 -4.33 -3.16 0.86
N CYS A 203 -3.87 -2.33 -0.07
CA CYS A 203 -3.35 -2.77 -1.37
C CYS A 203 -1.81 -2.95 -1.43
N SER A 204 -1.18 -3.42 -0.35
CA SER A 204 0.25 -3.79 -0.33
C SER A 204 1.25 -2.70 -0.79
N PHE A 205 0.89 -1.42 -0.78
CA PHE A 205 1.65 -0.38 -1.46
C PHE A 205 3.14 -0.30 -1.07
N LYS A 206 3.46 -0.32 0.23
CA LYS A 206 4.87 -0.26 0.69
C LYS A 206 5.67 -1.52 0.34
N MET A 207 5.05 -2.70 0.42
CA MET A 207 5.64 -3.95 -0.04
C MET A 207 6.01 -3.88 -1.53
N LEU A 208 5.10 -3.38 -2.37
CA LEU A 208 5.35 -3.21 -3.80
C LEU A 208 6.46 -2.19 -4.09
N GLN A 209 6.53 -1.08 -3.33
CA GLN A 209 7.64 -0.11 -3.44
C GLN A 209 9.00 -0.74 -3.10
N TYR A 210 9.08 -1.54 -2.03
CA TYR A 210 10.31 -2.26 -1.67
C TYR A 210 10.74 -3.24 -2.76
N MET A 211 9.80 -4.03 -3.27
CA MET A 211 10.04 -4.97 -4.37
C MET A 211 10.50 -4.25 -5.64
N ALA A 212 9.89 -3.10 -5.97
CA ALA A 212 10.31 -2.27 -7.09
C ALA A 212 11.72 -1.71 -6.91
N ALA A 213 12.12 -1.38 -5.69
CA ALA A 213 13.50 -1.01 -5.35
C ALA A 213 14.46 -2.21 -5.27
N GLY A 214 14.02 -3.42 -5.63
CA GLY A 214 14.85 -4.62 -5.59
C GLY A 214 15.20 -5.09 -4.18
N LEU A 215 14.37 -4.77 -3.19
CA LEU A 215 14.53 -5.23 -1.81
C LEU A 215 13.69 -6.49 -1.56
N PRO A 216 14.20 -7.46 -0.79
CA PRO A 216 13.36 -8.47 -0.17
C PRO A 216 12.43 -7.84 0.87
N VAL A 217 11.34 -8.53 1.19
CA VAL A 217 10.34 -8.05 2.14
C VAL A 217 10.10 -9.03 3.29
N ILE A 218 9.75 -8.53 4.47
CA ILE A 218 9.16 -9.32 5.56
C ILE A 218 7.81 -8.68 5.88
N VAL A 219 6.71 -9.42 5.72
CA VAL A 219 5.37 -8.85 5.80
C VAL A 219 4.41 -9.74 6.58
N SER A 220 3.40 -9.14 7.22
CA SER A 220 2.25 -9.91 7.70
C SER A 220 1.46 -10.46 6.51
N PRO A 221 1.11 -11.76 6.49
CA PRO A 221 0.47 -12.40 5.34
C PRO A 221 -1.06 -12.22 5.33
N TYR A 222 -1.55 -10.98 5.47
CA TYR A 222 -2.98 -10.67 5.47
C TYR A 222 -3.40 -9.89 4.22
N GLY A 223 -4.61 -10.13 3.72
CA GLY A 223 -5.15 -9.48 2.54
C GLY A 223 -4.26 -9.67 1.30
N MET A 224 -4.04 -8.59 0.56
CA MET A 224 -3.23 -8.59 -0.66
C MET A 224 -1.77 -9.02 -0.43
N ASN A 225 -1.21 -8.80 0.77
CA ASN A 225 0.18 -9.22 1.06
C ASN A 225 0.37 -10.72 0.85
N GLN A 226 -0.64 -11.54 1.19
CA GLN A 226 -0.59 -12.98 0.99
C GLN A 226 -0.51 -13.35 -0.50
N GLN A 227 -1.27 -12.64 -1.35
CA GLN A 227 -1.29 -12.85 -2.79
C GLN A 227 0.05 -12.47 -3.42
N VAL A 228 0.60 -11.31 -3.04
CA VAL A 228 1.90 -10.86 -3.53
C VAL A 228 3.02 -11.82 -3.08
N LEU A 229 2.98 -12.33 -1.84
CA LEU A 229 3.92 -13.35 -1.37
C LEU A 229 3.83 -14.68 -2.13
N ALA A 230 2.67 -15.00 -2.71
CA ALA A 230 2.49 -16.22 -3.50
C ALA A 230 3.16 -16.15 -4.89
N GLU A 231 3.56 -14.95 -5.33
CA GLU A 231 4.26 -14.73 -6.61
C GLU A 231 5.66 -15.37 -6.67
N GLY A 232 6.23 -15.74 -5.51
CA GLY A 232 7.46 -16.52 -5.44
C GLY A 232 8.30 -16.23 -4.21
N LYS A 233 9.58 -16.61 -4.27
CA LYS A 233 10.55 -16.38 -3.21
C LYS A 233 11.06 -14.93 -3.21
N ILE A 234 10.19 -14.00 -2.84
CA ILE A 234 10.41 -12.54 -2.80
C ILE A 234 10.73 -12.00 -1.39
N GLY A 235 10.57 -12.84 -0.36
CA GLY A 235 10.67 -12.43 1.02
C GLY A 235 10.10 -13.48 1.98
N PHE A 236 9.78 -13.03 3.19
CA PHE A 236 9.28 -13.87 4.28
C PHE A 236 7.91 -13.39 4.76
N ARG A 237 7.09 -14.36 5.19
CA ARG A 237 5.89 -14.11 5.96
C ARG A 237 6.22 -14.12 7.44
N ALA A 238 5.60 -13.23 8.21
CA ALA A 238 5.74 -13.24 9.66
C ALA A 238 4.42 -12.84 10.34
N VAL A 239 3.96 -13.68 11.27
CA VAL A 239 2.72 -13.46 12.03
C VAL A 239 3.05 -13.20 13.50
N THR A 240 3.85 -14.08 14.09
CA THR A 240 4.25 -14.03 15.50
C THR A 240 5.53 -13.23 15.70
N ILE A 241 5.79 -12.80 16.93
CA ILE A 241 7.05 -12.13 17.30
C ILE A 241 8.26 -12.99 16.91
N ASP A 242 8.18 -14.31 17.10
CA ASP A 242 9.25 -15.23 16.74
C ASP A 242 9.41 -15.34 15.22
N ASP A 243 8.32 -15.38 14.44
CA ASP A 243 8.43 -15.37 12.97
C ASP A 243 9.16 -14.12 12.47
N TRP A 244 8.85 -12.94 13.05
CA TRP A 244 9.52 -11.69 12.71
C TRP A 244 11.00 -11.73 13.06
N PHE A 245 11.34 -12.21 14.25
CA PHE A 245 12.73 -12.35 14.69
C PHE A 245 13.51 -13.33 13.81
N ASP A 246 12.93 -14.49 13.50
CA ASP A 246 13.56 -15.51 12.68
C ASP A 246 13.76 -15.05 11.24
N ALA A 247 12.76 -14.37 10.66
CA ALA A 247 12.87 -13.79 9.32
C ALA A 247 13.98 -12.71 9.25
N LEU A 248 14.11 -11.87 10.28
CA LEU A 248 15.18 -10.88 10.37
C LEU A 248 16.56 -11.53 10.45
N ASN A 249 16.72 -12.55 11.29
CA ASN A 249 17.98 -13.32 11.39
C ASN A 249 18.32 -14.05 10.10
N LEU A 250 17.33 -14.67 9.44
CA LEU A 250 17.54 -15.34 8.15
C LEU A 250 18.01 -14.35 7.08
N CYS A 251 17.41 -13.16 7.00
CA CYS A 251 17.87 -12.11 6.08
C CYS A 251 19.32 -11.69 6.37
N LEU A 252 19.71 -11.59 7.64
CA LEU A 252 21.07 -11.22 8.02
C LEU A 252 22.08 -12.34 7.71
N ILE A 253 21.79 -13.58 8.08
CA ILE A 253 22.66 -14.74 7.85
C ILE A 253 22.80 -15.04 6.35
N CYS A 254 21.69 -14.99 5.62
CA CYS A 254 21.63 -15.24 4.19
C CYS A 254 21.70 -13.93 3.38
N ARG A 255 22.41 -12.91 3.87
CA ARG A 255 22.51 -11.58 3.22
C ARG A 255 22.89 -11.63 1.74
N LYS A 256 23.70 -12.63 1.36
CA LYS A 256 24.14 -12.87 -0.03
C LYS A 256 22.98 -13.21 -0.99
N ASP A 257 21.88 -13.76 -0.48
CA ASP A 257 20.73 -14.22 -1.27
C ASP A 257 19.64 -13.15 -1.40
N LEU A 258 19.72 -12.06 -0.61
CA LEU A 258 18.74 -10.98 -0.65
C LEU A 258 18.61 -10.31 -2.03
N PRO A 259 19.68 -10.06 -2.81
CA PRO A 259 19.55 -9.53 -4.17
C PRO A 259 18.73 -10.43 -5.10
N ILE A 260 18.81 -11.76 -4.91
CA ILE A 260 18.03 -12.73 -5.71
C ILE A 260 16.54 -12.61 -5.38
N MET A 261 16.20 -12.51 -4.09
CA MET A 261 14.81 -12.29 -3.65
C MET A 261 14.28 -10.95 -4.16
N GLY A 262 15.07 -9.89 -4.01
CA GLY A 262 14.75 -8.55 -4.50
C GLY A 262 14.54 -8.50 -6.01
N SER A 263 15.39 -9.16 -6.80
CA SER A 263 15.23 -9.26 -8.26
C SER A 263 13.95 -9.98 -8.66
N ARG A 264 13.55 -11.04 -7.93
CA ARG A 264 12.28 -11.73 -8.15
C ARG A 264 11.10 -10.81 -7.84
N GLY A 265 11.16 -10.08 -6.73
CA GLY A 265 10.15 -9.11 -6.35
C GLY A 265 10.00 -8.01 -7.40
N ARG A 266 11.12 -7.44 -7.86
CA ARG A 266 11.14 -6.44 -8.94
C ARG A 266 10.47 -6.95 -10.20
N ASN A 267 10.80 -8.17 -10.63
CA ASN A 267 10.19 -8.76 -11.82
C ASN A 267 8.66 -8.90 -11.67
N ALA A 268 8.18 -9.35 -10.51
CA ALA A 268 6.74 -9.41 -10.24
C ALA A 268 6.07 -8.03 -10.33
N VAL A 269 6.71 -6.97 -9.81
CA VAL A 269 6.23 -5.59 -9.94
C VAL A 269 6.16 -5.13 -11.39
N ILE A 270 7.23 -5.29 -12.17
CA ILE A 270 7.25 -4.86 -13.57
C ILE A 270 6.12 -5.53 -14.37
N VAL A 271 5.94 -6.84 -14.18
CA VAL A 271 5.00 -7.65 -14.97
C VAL A 271 3.54 -7.41 -14.59
N LYS A 272 3.24 -7.10 -13.32
CA LYS A 272 1.86 -7.09 -12.82
C LYS A 272 1.39 -5.75 -12.26
N TYR A 273 2.31 -4.92 -11.76
CA TYR A 273 1.98 -3.76 -10.94
C TYR A 273 2.62 -2.46 -11.47
N SER A 274 3.31 -2.49 -12.62
CA SER A 274 3.84 -1.27 -13.24
C SER A 274 2.73 -0.34 -13.70
N VAL A 275 3.02 0.96 -13.78
CA VAL A 275 2.08 1.97 -14.30
C VAL A 275 1.54 1.57 -15.66
N GLU A 276 2.39 1.06 -16.56
CA GLU A 276 2.01 0.67 -17.91
C GLU A 276 1.02 -0.51 -17.92
N VAL A 277 1.24 -1.50 -17.03
CA VAL A 277 0.37 -2.68 -16.92
C VAL A 277 -0.98 -2.32 -16.31
N VAL A 278 -0.96 -1.53 -15.23
CA VAL A 278 -2.19 -1.10 -14.55
C VAL A 278 -3.00 -0.14 -15.43
N ALA A 279 -2.35 0.79 -16.12
CA ALA A 279 -3.01 1.71 -17.06
C ALA A 279 -3.72 0.95 -18.19
N LYS A 280 -3.10 -0.11 -18.76
CA LYS A 280 -3.77 -0.97 -19.74
C LYS A 280 -5.01 -1.65 -19.17
N SER A 281 -4.95 -2.10 -17.92
CA SER A 281 -6.10 -2.71 -17.24
C SER A 281 -7.24 -1.70 -17.03
N ILE A 282 -6.91 -0.45 -16.68
CA ILE A 282 -7.86 0.66 -16.54
C ILE A 282 -8.52 0.97 -17.90
N VAL A 283 -7.73 1.12 -18.97
CA VAL A 283 -8.25 1.38 -20.33
C VAL A 283 -9.19 0.25 -20.77
N ASN A 284 -8.82 -1.01 -20.54
CA ASN A 284 -9.69 -2.15 -20.82
C ASN A 284 -10.97 -2.13 -19.97
N GLY A 285 -10.91 -1.61 -18.75
CA GLY A 285 -12.06 -1.41 -17.89
C GLY A 285 -13.02 -0.37 -18.46
N PHE A 286 -12.52 0.79 -18.87
CA PHE A 286 -13.34 1.83 -19.52
C PHE A 286 -14.00 1.31 -20.80
N GLY A 287 -13.27 0.55 -21.62
CA GLY A 287 -13.82 -0.05 -22.85
C GLY A 287 -14.97 -1.04 -22.64
N LYS A 288 -15.21 -1.52 -21.40
CA LYS A 288 -16.35 -2.41 -21.08
C LYS A 288 -17.63 -1.66 -20.71
N VAL A 289 -17.53 -0.36 -20.42
CA VAL A 289 -18.69 0.48 -20.04
C VAL A 289 -19.03 1.54 -21.09
N CYS A 290 -18.11 1.84 -22.00
CA CYS A 290 -18.36 2.65 -23.19
C CYS A 290 -19.17 1.92 -24.27
#